data_AF-A0A6G0VRN0-F1
#
_entry.id   AF-A0A6G0VRN0-F1
#
_cell.length_a   1.000
_cell.length_b   1.000
_cell.length_c   1.000
_cell.angle_alpha   90.00
_cell.angle_beta   90.00
_cell.angle_gamma   90.00
#
_symmetry.space_group_name_H-M   'P 1'
#
loop_
_entity.id
_entity.type
_entity.pdbx_description
1 polymer ?
#
loop_
_entity_poly.entity_id
_entity_poly.type
_entity_poly.pdbx_seq_one_letter_code
_entity_poly.pdbx_strand_id
1 'polypeptide(L)'
;LTPLLNPRTEAERKYQKTQIGSRNVVERLFGVLKRRFPVLAVGIRTKLSTTMATIVATAVLYNFLLKQKDEIPQKIDNHLIDIELLQDIPTLPIRQLGNAERSHLINTVFS
;
A
#
# COMPACT_ATOMS: atom_id res chain seq x y z
N LEU A 1 -7.41 4.63 7.32
CA LEU A 1 -8.88 4.72 7.14
C LEU A 1 -9.42 3.32 6.89
N THR A 2 -10.46 2.91 7.62
CA THR A 2 -11.01 1.54 7.58
C THR A 2 -12.25 1.47 6.68
N PRO A 3 -12.43 0.37 5.92
CA PRO A 3 -13.66 0.12 5.18
C PRO A 3 -14.89 0.09 6.09
N LEU A 4 -16.04 0.46 5.55
CA LEU A 4 -17.34 0.25 6.17
C LEU A 4 -17.78 -1.21 5.99
N LEU A 5 -18.21 -1.86 7.07
CA LEU A 5 -18.75 -3.22 7.01
C LEU A 5 -20.10 -3.28 6.28
N ASN A 6 -20.95 -2.25 6.47
CA ASN A 6 -22.25 -2.15 5.83
C ASN A 6 -22.61 -0.68 5.54
N PRO A 7 -22.25 -0.15 4.34
CA PRO A 7 -22.64 1.20 3.91
C PRO A 7 -24.14 1.27 3.65
N ARG A 8 -24.86 2.10 4.41
CA ARG A 8 -26.32 2.28 4.30
C ARG A 8 -26.67 3.55 3.55
N THR A 9 -25.98 4.66 3.82
CA THR A 9 -26.27 5.96 3.20
C THR A 9 -25.53 6.14 1.87
N GLU A 10 -26.00 7.06 1.02
CA GLU A 10 -25.30 7.42 -0.23
C GLU A 10 -23.88 7.97 0.03
N ALA A 11 -23.72 8.81 1.05
CA ALA A 11 -22.42 9.33 1.47
C ALA A 11 -21.45 8.21 1.87
N GLU A 12 -21.94 7.22 2.63
CA GLU A 12 -21.17 6.04 3.01
C GLU A 12 -20.76 5.18 1.79
N ARG A 13 -21.67 5.01 0.81
CA ARG A 13 -21.37 4.29 -0.44
C ARG A 13 -20.32 5.02 -1.27
N LYS A 14 -20.43 6.35 -1.38
CA LYS A 14 -19.46 7.20 -2.10
C LYS A 14 -18.08 7.14 -1.44
N TYR A 15 -18.03 7.27 -0.11
CA TYR A 15 -16.81 7.08 0.67
C TYR A 15 -16.17 5.71 0.41
N GLN A 16 -16.95 4.63 0.53
CA GLN A 16 -16.48 3.26 0.35
C GLN A 16 -15.90 3.04 -1.05
N LYS A 17 -16.60 3.52 -2.09
CA LYS A 17 -16.15 3.43 -3.49
C LYS A 17 -14.82 4.15 -3.69
N THR A 18 -14.71 5.39 -3.22
CA THR A 18 -13.48 6.18 -3.33
C THR A 18 -12.34 5.52 -2.56
N GLN A 19 -12.58 5.06 -1.33
CA GLN A 19 -11.58 4.40 -0.50
C GLN A 19 -11.04 3.12 -1.16
N ILE A 20 -11.92 2.26 -1.70
CA ILE A 20 -11.50 1.06 -2.44
C ILE A 20 -10.65 1.46 -3.65
N GLY A 21 -11.10 2.44 -4.44
CA GLY A 21 -10.37 2.92 -5.61
C GLY A 21 -8.96 3.41 -5.27
N SER A 22 -8.83 4.26 -4.26
CA SER A 22 -7.55 4.79 -3.79
C SER A 22 -6.64 3.67 -3.27
N ARG A 23 -7.16 2.73 -2.48
CA ARG A 23 -6.40 1.60 -1.93
C ARG A 23 -5.87 0.70 -3.06
N ASN A 24 -6.71 0.35 -4.02
CA ASN A 24 -6.34 -0.51 -5.14
C ASN A 24 -5.17 0.06 -5.95
N VAL A 25 -5.14 1.37 -6.19
CA VAL A 25 -4.03 2.03 -6.92
C VAL A 25 -2.72 1.90 -6.14
N VAL A 26 -2.74 2.19 -4.84
CA VAL A 26 -1.55 2.13 -3.98
C VAL A 26 -1.04 0.69 -3.83
N GLU A 27 -1.94 -0.27 -3.60
CA GLU A 27 -1.58 -1.68 -3.48
C GLU A 27 -0.99 -2.23 -4.78
N ARG A 28 -1.57 -1.87 -5.93
CA ARG A 28 -1.02 -2.24 -7.24
C ARG A 28 0.37 -1.65 -7.47
N LEU A 29 0.58 -0.38 -7.11
CA LEU A 29 1.90 0.27 -7.20
C LEU A 29 2.93 -0.45 -6.33
N PHE A 30 2.60 -0.75 -5.07
CA PHE A 30 3.51 -1.50 -4.20
C PHE A 30 3.77 -2.92 -4.71
N GLY A 31 2.77 -3.58 -5.29
CA GLY A 31 2.94 -4.86 -5.95
C GLY A 31 3.91 -4.81 -7.13
N VAL A 32 3.92 -3.72 -7.91
CA VAL A 32 4.90 -3.51 -8.99
C VAL A 32 6.29 -3.24 -8.43
N LEU A 33 6.41 -2.33 -7.44
CA LEU A 33 7.69 -1.97 -6.83
C LEU A 33 8.37 -3.16 -6.15
N LYS A 34 7.62 -3.99 -5.41
CA LYS A 34 8.16 -5.19 -4.75
C LYS A 34 8.67 -6.25 -5.72
N ARG A 35 7.98 -6.43 -6.86
CA ARG A 35 8.41 -7.35 -7.93
C ARG A 35 9.67 -6.86 -8.63
N ARG A 36 9.76 -5.55 -8.88
CA ARG A 36 10.90 -4.96 -9.59
C ARG A 36 12.12 -4.77 -8.70
N PHE A 37 11.91 -4.47 -7.43
CA PHE A 37 12.95 -4.23 -6.44
C PHE A 37 12.73 -5.20 -5.26
N PRO A 38 13.29 -6.42 -5.32
CA PRO A 38 13.11 -7.44 -4.28
C PRO A 38 13.50 -6.99 -2.86
N VAL A 39 14.38 -6.00 -2.76
CA VAL A 39 14.75 -5.33 -1.50
C VAL A 39 13.53 -4.79 -0.72
N LEU A 40 12.46 -4.40 -1.42
CA LEU A 40 11.20 -3.95 -0.81
C LEU A 40 10.26 -5.10 -0.40
N ALA A 41 10.49 -6.31 -0.90
CA ALA A 41 9.69 -7.50 -0.62
C ALA A 41 10.26 -8.30 0.56
N VAL A 42 11.57 -8.53 0.57
CA VAL A 42 12.28 -9.35 1.58
C VAL A 42 12.47 -8.60 2.91
N GLY A 43 12.44 -7.27 2.87
CA GLY A 43 12.70 -6.42 4.03
C GLY A 43 14.13 -5.90 4.06
N ILE A 44 14.30 -4.68 4.57
CA ILE A 44 15.57 -3.95 4.55
C ILE A 44 16.21 -4.01 5.93
N ARG A 45 17.41 -4.61 6.02
CA ARG A 45 18.16 -4.78 7.27
C ARG A 45 19.35 -3.82 7.37
N THR A 46 19.12 -2.54 7.04
CA THR A 46 20.15 -1.49 7.09
C THR A 46 19.81 -0.46 8.16
N LYS A 47 20.73 0.47 8.44
CA LYS A 47 20.43 1.62 9.30
C LYS A 47 19.21 2.37 8.76
N LEU A 48 18.40 2.95 9.65
CA LEU A 48 17.16 3.65 9.27
C LEU A 48 17.38 4.71 8.17
N SER A 49 18.46 5.49 8.27
CA SER A 49 18.82 6.48 7.26
C SER A 49 19.04 5.85 5.88
N THR A 50 19.78 4.75 5.82
CA THR A 50 20.01 3.97 4.60
C THR A 50 18.72 3.36 4.08
N THR A 51 17.87 2.82 4.95
CA THR A 51 16.57 2.25 4.57
C THR A 51 15.69 3.29 3.88
N MET A 52 15.60 4.49 4.44
CA MET A 52 14.86 5.60 3.84
C MET A 52 15.46 5.98 2.47
N ALA A 53 16.79 6.09 2.38
CA ALA A 53 17.47 6.38 1.12
C ALA A 53 17.21 5.29 0.06
N THR A 54 17.20 4.01 0.44
CA THR A 54 16.88 2.89 -0.45
C THR A 54 15.44 3.00 -0.97
N ILE A 55 14.46 3.29 -0.11
CA ILE A 55 13.06 3.47 -0.53
C ILE A 55 12.95 4.60 -1.55
N VAL A 56 13.55 5.77 -1.27
CA VAL A 56 13.55 6.90 -2.20
C VAL A 56 14.24 6.54 -3.52
N ALA A 57 15.41 5.90 -3.47
CA ALA A 57 16.14 5.49 -4.66
C ALA A 57 15.32 4.55 -5.56
N THR A 58 14.60 3.58 -4.97
CA THR A 58 13.71 2.69 -5.74
C THR A 58 12.56 3.43 -6.42
N ALA A 59 11.99 4.46 -5.77
CA ALA A 59 10.94 5.28 -6.36
C ALA A 59 11.45 6.16 -7.51
N VAL A 60 12.63 6.77 -7.35
CA VAL A 60 13.28 7.54 -8.42
C VAL A 60 13.61 6.64 -9.62
N LEU A 61 14.20 5.47 -9.36
CA LEU A 61 14.55 4.50 -10.39
C LEU A 61 13.29 3.97 -11.10
N TYR A 62 12.20 3.71 -10.38
CA TYR A 62 10.92 3.34 -10.97
C TYR A 62 10.42 4.39 -11.97
N ASN A 63 10.44 5.67 -11.57
CA ASN A 63 10.01 6.76 -12.43
C ASN A 63 10.90 6.92 -13.67
N PHE A 64 12.21 6.75 -13.51
CA PHE A 64 13.15 6.76 -14.63
C PHE A 64 12.83 5.63 -15.62
N LEU A 65 12.68 4.40 -15.13
CA LEU A 65 12.39 3.25 -15.98
C LEU A 65 11.01 3.34 -16.65
N LEU A 66 10.02 3.94 -15.99
CA LEU A 66 8.70 4.22 -16.57
C LEU A 66 8.82 5.16 -17.78
N LYS A 67 9.67 6.20 -17.68
CA LYS A 67 9.96 7.10 -18.81
C LYS A 67 10.64 6.39 -19.97
N GLN A 68 11.50 5.42 -19.69
CA GLN A 68 12.18 4.59 -20.69
C GLN A 68 11.25 3.53 -21.33
N LYS A 69 9.99 3.42 -20.88
CA LYS A 69 9.05 2.36 -21.29
C LYS A 69 9.62 0.95 -21.05
N ASP A 70 10.48 0.82 -20.03
CA ASP A 70 11.05 -0.47 -19.66
C ASP A 70 9.94 -1.41 -19.18
N GLU A 71 10.00 -2.66 -19.64
CA GLU A 71 8.97 -3.64 -19.35
C GLU A 71 8.89 -3.94 -17.85
N ILE A 72 7.66 -4.03 -17.33
CA ILE A 72 7.47 -4.43 -15.95
C ILE A 72 7.73 -5.93 -15.87
N PRO A 73 8.60 -6.40 -14.97
CA PRO A 73 8.82 -7.83 -14.76
C PRO A 73 7.48 -8.53 -14.59
N GLN A 74 7.26 -9.57 -15.40
CA GLN A 74 6.09 -10.43 -15.25
C GLN A 74 6.08 -10.99 -13.83
N LYS A 75 4.90 -11.36 -13.33
CA LYS A 75 4.79 -11.95 -12.00
C LYS A 75 5.56 -13.27 -12.02
N ILE A 76 6.82 -13.24 -11.60
CA ILE A 76 7.57 -14.45 -11.25
C ILE A 76 6.76 -15.08 -10.14
N ASP A 77 6.42 -16.36 -10.26
CA ASP A 77 5.77 -17.07 -9.17
C ASP A 77 6.65 -16.92 -7.94
N ASN A 78 6.11 -16.26 -6.91
CA ASN A 78 6.81 -15.93 -5.65
C ASN A 78 7.26 -17.18 -4.86
N HIS A 79 7.21 -18.38 -5.44
CA HIS A 79 7.71 -19.61 -4.84
C HIS A 79 9.24 -19.62 -4.62
N LEU A 80 9.98 -18.67 -5.19
CA LEU A 80 11.43 -18.50 -4.98
C LEU A 80 11.78 -17.52 -3.85
N ILE A 81 10.81 -16.75 -3.35
CA ILE A 81 11.00 -15.91 -2.16
C ILE A 81 10.52 -16.76 -0.99
N ASP A 82 11.45 -17.32 -0.22
CA ASP A 82 11.11 -18.09 0.97
C ASP A 82 10.14 -17.27 1.84
N ILE A 83 8.93 -17.81 2.00
CA ILE A 83 7.86 -17.22 2.82
C ILE A 83 8.36 -17.05 4.27
N GLU A 84 9.36 -17.84 4.70
CA GLU A 84 10.04 -17.70 5.99
C GLU A 84 10.79 -16.37 6.18
N LEU A 85 11.12 -15.62 5.11
CA LEU A 85 11.74 -14.29 5.22
C LEU A 85 10.74 -13.16 5.47
N LEU A 86 9.44 -13.41 5.29
CA LEU A 86 8.39 -12.44 5.62
C LEU A 86 8.19 -12.44 7.13
N GLN A 87 8.81 -11.51 7.84
CA GLN A 87 8.50 -11.28 9.25
C GLN A 87 7.06 -10.76 9.39
N ASP A 88 6.24 -11.51 10.12
CA ASP A 88 4.93 -11.04 10.58
C ASP A 88 5.11 -9.80 11.46
N ILE A 89 4.58 -8.66 10.99
CA ILE A 89 4.52 -7.45 11.80
C ILE A 89 3.37 -7.63 12.80
N PRO A 90 3.61 -7.55 14.12
CA PRO A 90 2.54 -7.67 15.10
C PRO A 90 1.47 -6.60 14.86
N THR A 91 0.23 -7.04 14.64
CA THR A 91 -0.90 -6.15 14.43
C THR A 91 -1.32 -5.55 15.77
N LEU A 92 -1.18 -4.23 15.90
CA LEU A 92 -1.66 -3.53 17.09
C LEU A 92 -3.20 -3.59 17.15
N PRO A 93 -3.81 -3.69 18.35
CA PRO A 93 -5.26 -3.69 18.50
C PRO A 93 -5.88 -2.41 17.90
N ILE A 94 -6.98 -2.59 17.18
CA ILE A 94 -7.68 -1.54 16.44
C ILE A 94 -8.19 -0.47 17.42
N ARG A 95 -7.66 0.76 17.32
CA ARG A 95 -8.07 1.90 18.16
C ARG A 95 -9.47 2.40 17.78
N GLN A 96 -10.40 2.43 18.73
CA GLN A 96 -11.79 2.87 18.53
C GLN A 96 -11.94 4.35 18.09
N LEU A 97 -10.90 5.18 18.29
CA LEU A 97 -10.86 6.58 17.86
C LEU A 97 -11.05 6.76 16.34
N GLY A 98 -10.64 5.77 15.54
CA GLY A 98 -10.72 5.85 14.08
C GLY A 98 -12.16 5.87 13.52
N ASN A 99 -13.16 5.48 14.31
CA ASN A 99 -14.56 5.49 13.88
C ASN A 99 -15.15 6.90 13.85
N ALA A 100 -14.88 7.72 14.87
CA ALA A 100 -15.39 9.10 14.94
C ALA A 100 -14.83 9.96 13.80
N GLU A 101 -13.52 9.89 13.57
CA GLU A 101 -12.84 10.59 12.46
C GLU A 101 -13.38 10.17 11.09
N ARG A 102 -13.64 8.87 10.90
CA ARG A 102 -14.23 8.36 9.65
C ARG A 102 -15.65 8.86 9.46
N SER A 103 -16.49 8.84 10.49
CA SER A 103 -17.86 9.36 10.43
C SER A 103 -17.87 10.86 10.13
N HIS A 104 -16.99 11.64 10.77
CA HIS A 104 -16.82 13.06 10.46
C HIS A 104 -16.43 13.27 8.98
N LEU A 105 -15.40 12.57 8.49
CA LEU A 105 -14.96 12.65 7.09
C LEU A 105 -16.09 12.33 6.10
N ILE A 106 -16.88 11.28 6.36
CA ILE A 106 -18.02 10.89 5.51
C ILE A 106 -19.03 12.03 5.46
N ASN A 107 -19.38 12.60 6.61
CA ASN A 107 -20.39 13.65 6.72
C ASN A 107 -19.91 15.02 6.23
N THR A 108 -18.61 15.26 6.10
CA THR A 108 -18.07 16.54 5.62
C THR A 108 -17.71 16.51 4.14
N VAL A 109 -17.17 15.40 3.64
CA VAL A 109 -16.59 15.32 2.27
C VAL A 109 -17.49 14.56 1.30
N PHE A 110 -18.32 13.64 1.81
CA PHE A 110 -19.10 12.73 0.99
C PHE A 110 -20.63 12.92 1.11
N SER A 111 -21.06 13.89 1.94
CA SER A 111 -22.44 14.37 2.08
C SER A 111 -22.99 15.05 0.84
#